data_AF-A0A415G3H6-F1
#
_entry.id   AF-A0A415G3H6-F1
#
_cell.length_a   1.000
_cell.length_b   1.000
_cell.length_c   1.000
_cell.angle_alpha   90.00
_cell.angle_beta   90.00
_cell.angle_gamma   90.00
#
_symmetry.space_group_name_H-M   'P 1'
#
loop_
_entity.id
_entity.type
_entity.pdbx_description
1 polymer ?
#
loop_
_entity_poly.entity_id
_entity_poly.type
_entity_poly.pdbx_seq_one_letter_code
_entity_poly.pdbx_strand_id
1 'polypeptide(L)' 'MATILKAEQYNIVNIKWDTDGDEELFASLPQEIDLPLQFASVAENEDYLDEISDWLSDEYGYCNNGFSVQVR' A
#
# COMPACT_ATOMS: atom_id res chain seq x y z
N MET A 1 25.97 -15.20 -12.47
CA MET A 1 26.03 -13.88 -11.81
C MET A 1 24.60 -13.48 -11.48
N ALA A 2 24.07 -13.95 -10.35
CA ALA A 2 22.75 -13.54 -9.90
C ALA A 2 22.93 -12.26 -9.09
N THR A 3 22.88 -11.10 -9.75
CA THR A 3 22.66 -9.86 -9.02
C THR A 3 21.22 -9.90 -8.56
N ILE A 4 20.98 -10.47 -7.38
CA ILE A 4 19.72 -10.27 -6.68
C ILE A 4 19.73 -8.79 -6.35
N LEU A 5 19.05 -7.98 -7.18
CA LEU A 5 18.62 -6.65 -6.79
C LEU A 5 17.83 -6.90 -5.50
N LYS A 6 18.40 -6.51 -4.37
CA LYS A 6 17.69 -6.51 -3.10
C LYS A 6 16.70 -5.34 -3.21
N ALA A 7 15.69 -5.50 -4.05
CA ALA A 7 14.58 -4.58 -4.09
C ALA A 7 13.90 -4.74 -2.74
N GLU A 8 13.97 -3.69 -1.93
CA GLU A 8 13.34 -3.67 -0.63
C GLU A 8 11.84 -3.89 -0.88
N GLN A 9 11.34 -5.05 -0.45
CA GLN A 9 9.93 -5.34 -0.57
C GLN A 9 9.26 -4.54 0.55
N TYR A 10 8.44 -3.57 0.17
CA TYR A 10 7.65 -2.82 1.11
C TYR A 10 6.31 -3.50 1.31
N ASN A 11 5.76 -3.42 2.52
CA ASN A 11 4.38 -3.76 2.79
C ASN A 11 3.64 -2.53 3.33
N ILE A 12 2.43 -2.37 2.82
CA ILE A 12 1.46 -1.41 3.34
C ILE A 12 0.72 -2.09 4.48
N VAL A 13 0.70 -1.46 5.64
CA VAL A 13 0.06 -1.94 6.86
C VAL A 13 -0.75 -0.81 7.50
N ASN A 14 -1.63 -1.16 8.44
CA ASN A 14 -2.47 -0.20 9.16
C ASN A 14 -3.29 0.70 8.21
N ILE A 15 -3.85 0.11 7.15
CA ILE A 15 -4.64 0.84 6.16
C ILE A 15 -5.97 1.26 6.80
N LYS A 16 -6.23 2.56 6.80
CA LYS A 16 -7.50 3.13 7.26
C LYS A 16 -8.44 3.28 6.07
N TRP A 17 -9.08 2.18 5.68
CA TRP A 17 -10.10 2.23 4.64
C TRP A 17 -11.25 3.14 5.02
N ASP A 18 -11.69 3.95 4.06
CA ASP A 18 -12.88 4.78 4.19
C ASP A 18 -14.08 4.00 3.63
N THR A 19 -14.69 3.19 4.49
CA THR A 19 -15.85 2.35 4.16
C THR A 19 -17.19 3.01 4.53
N ASP A 20 -17.22 4.34 4.74
CA ASP A 20 -18.42 5.07 5.17
C ASP A 20 -19.10 4.46 6.42
N GLY A 21 -18.28 3.93 7.34
CA GLY A 21 -18.75 3.29 8.56
C GLY A 21 -19.22 1.84 8.42
N ASP A 22 -18.99 1.19 7.27
CA ASP A 22 -19.30 -0.21 7.06
C ASP A 22 -18.19 -1.13 7.63
N GLU A 23 -18.46 -1.71 8.79
CA GLU A 23 -17.53 -2.59 9.52
C GLU A 23 -17.32 -3.95 8.84
N GLU A 24 -18.36 -4.49 8.18
CA GLU A 24 -18.25 -5.77 7.46
C GLU A 24 -17.34 -5.61 6.25
N LEU A 25 -17.49 -4.49 5.54
CA LEU A 25 -16.61 -4.14 4.42
C LEU A 25 -15.18 -3.91 4.87
N PHE A 26 -14.99 -3.18 5.97
CA PHE A 26 -13.66 -2.94 6.54
C PHE A 26 -12.95 -4.26 6.90
N ALA A 27 -13.68 -5.21 7.50
CA ALA A 27 -13.16 -6.53 7.83
C ALA A 27 -12.89 -7.41 6.61
N SER A 28 -13.60 -7.18 5.49
CA SER A 28 -13.36 -7.87 4.22
C SER A 28 -12.16 -7.31 3.45
N LEU A 29 -11.76 -6.07 3.71
CA LEU A 29 -10.63 -5.44 3.03
C LEU A 29 -9.28 -5.86 3.64
N PRO A 30 -8.24 -5.99 2.81
CA PRO A 30 -6.92 -6.35 3.30
C PRO A 30 -6.34 -5.26 4.21
N GLN A 31 -5.77 -5.70 5.33
CA GLN A 31 -5.09 -4.83 6.30
C GLN A 31 -3.57 -4.78 6.10
N GLU A 32 -3.04 -5.73 5.32
CA GLU A 32 -1.67 -5.80 4.87
C GLU A 32 -1.65 -6.10 3.37
N ILE A 33 -0.87 -5.32 2.62
CA ILE A 33 -0.72 -5.47 1.18
C ILE A 33 0.76 -5.41 0.83
N ASP A 34 1.24 -6.41 0.09
CA ASP A 34 2.59 -6.39 -0.46
C ASP A 34 2.67 -5.35 -1.57
N LEU A 35 3.53 -4.35 -1.39
CA LEU A 35 3.70 -3.30 -2.35
C LEU A 35 4.43 -3.85 -3.59
N PRO A 36 3.89 -3.65 -4.80
CA PRO A 36 4.56 -4.08 -6.02
C PRO A 36 5.95 -3.45 -6.13
N LEU A 37 6.94 -4.22 -6.60
CA LEU A 37 8.33 -3.76 -6.72
C LEU A 37 8.50 -2.51 -7.61
N GLN A 38 7.53 -2.22 -8.48
CA GLN A 38 7.52 -0.97 -9.26
C GLN A 38 7.45 0.28 -8.37
N PHE A 39 6.86 0.16 -7.17
CA PHE A 39 6.78 1.25 -6.21
C PHE A 39 7.96 1.27 -5.23
N ALA A 40 8.78 0.20 -5.18
CA ALA A 40 9.95 0.15 -4.30
C ALA A 40 10.98 1.24 -4.63
N SER A 41 11.08 1.66 -5.90
CA SER A 41 11.95 2.78 -6.30
C SER A 41 11.35 4.16 -6.03
N VAL A 42 10.02 4.27 -5.94
CA VAL A 42 9.37 5.56 -5.62
C VAL A 42 9.26 5.78 -4.13
N ALA A 43 9.29 4.73 -3.29
CA ALA A 43 9.26 4.82 -1.83
C ALA A 43 10.35 5.70 -1.18
N GLU A 44 11.38 6.08 -1.94
CA GLU A 44 12.43 7.02 -1.52
C GLU A 44 12.06 8.50 -1.75
N ASN A 45 10.95 8.81 -2.43
CA ASN A 45 10.48 10.18 -2.69
C ASN A 45 9.50 10.64 -1.61
N GLU A 46 9.20 11.94 -1.53
CA GLU A 46 8.23 12.46 -0.55
C GLU A 46 6.76 12.20 -0.94
N ASP A 47 6.48 12.05 -2.24
CA ASP A 47 5.11 11.93 -2.79
C ASP A 47 4.65 10.48 -3.06
N TYR A 48 5.48 9.48 -2.78
CA TYR A 48 5.15 8.08 -3.07
C TYR A 48 3.89 7.58 -2.36
N LEU A 49 3.55 8.17 -1.21
CA LEU A 49 2.34 7.84 -0.48
C LEU A 49 1.08 8.23 -1.27
N ASP A 50 1.11 9.33 -2.02
CA ASP A 50 -0.02 9.71 -2.87
C ASP A 50 -0.16 8.74 -4.05
N GLU A 51 0.94 8.34 -4.69
CA GLU A 51 0.91 7.33 -5.76
C GLU A 51 0.37 5.97 -5.28
N ILE A 52 0.78 5.53 -4.08
CA ILE A 52 0.28 4.30 -3.47
C ILE A 52 -1.19 4.46 -3.09
N SER A 53 -1.60 5.61 -2.57
CA SER A 53 -2.99 5.90 -2.22
C SER A 53 -3.92 5.84 -3.43
N ASP A 54 -3.50 6.45 -4.54
CA ASP A 54 -4.22 6.40 -5.82
C ASP A 54 -4.30 4.96 -6.32
N TRP A 55 -3.20 4.22 -6.28
CA TRP A 55 -3.18 2.80 -6.68
C TRP A 55 -4.09 1.93 -5.81
N LEU A 56 -4.09 2.10 -4.49
CA LEU A 56 -4.99 1.39 -3.58
C LEU A 56 -6.46 1.67 -3.92
N SER A 57 -6.77 2.93 -4.24
CA SER A 57 -8.13 3.34 -4.58
C SER A 57 -8.57 2.77 -5.93
N ASP A 58 -7.66 2.66 -6.90
CA ASP A 58 -7.93 2.04 -8.20
C ASP A 58 -8.08 0.51 -8.10
N GLU A 59 -7.21 -0.16 -7.33
CA GLU A 59 -7.18 -1.62 -7.18
C GLU A 59 -8.35 -2.15 -6.36
N TYR A 60 -8.67 -1.50 -5.23
CA TYR A 60 -9.71 -1.96 -4.31
C TYR A 60 -11.04 -1.24 -4.51
N GLY A 61 -11.05 -0.08 -5.18
CA GLY A 61 -12.25 0.73 -5.37
C GLY A 61 -12.65 1.53 -4.13
N TYR A 62 -11.78 1.64 -3.12
CA TYR A 62 -12.05 2.34 -1.86
C TYR A 62 -10.98 3.36 -1.55
N CYS A 63 -11.41 4.54 -1.09
CA CYS A 63 -10.49 5.53 -0.56
C CYS A 63 -9.86 5.03 0.75
N ASN A 64 -8.67 5.53 1.04
CA ASN A 64 -8.01 5.33 2.31
C ASN A 64 -7.75 6.68 2.97
N ASN A 65 -7.92 6.74 4.29
CA ASN A 65 -7.63 7.90 5.12
C ASN A 65 -6.17 7.90 5.63
N GLY A 66 -5.34 7.01 5.08
CA GLY A 66 -3.94 6.86 5.43
C GLY A 66 -3.55 5.41 5.72
N PHE A 67 -2.27 5.14 5.55
CA PHE A 67 -1.65 3.84 5.77
C PHE A 67 -0.20 4.05 6.24
N SER A 68 0.47 2.96 6.59
CA SER A 68 1.88 2.95 6.92
C SER A 68 2.60 2.01 5.97
N VAL A 69 3.76 2.43 5.47
CA VAL A 69 4.62 1.58 4.65
C VAL A 69 5.82 1.20 5.50
N GLN A 70 6.14 -0.08 5.53
CA GLN A 70 7.33 -0.58 6.21
C GLN A 70 8.11 -1.50 5.26
N VAL A 71 9.42 -1.64 5.50
CA VAL A 71 10.26 -2.59 4.77
C VAL A 71 10.14 -3.97 5.38
N ARG A 72 10.08 -5.00 4.54
CA ARG A 72 9.97 -6.41 4.94
C ARG A 72 11.34 -7.08 5.12
#